data_AF-A0A2U0QPX5-F1
#
_entry.id   AF-A0A2U0QPX5-F1
#
_cell.length_a   1.000
_cell.length_b   1.000
_cell.length_c   1.000
_cell.angle_alpha   90.00
_cell.angle_beta   90.00
_cell.angle_gamma   90.00
#
_symmetry.space_group_name_H-M   'P 1'
#
loop_
_entity.id
_entity.type
_entity.pdbx_description
1 polymer ?
#
loop_
_entity_poly.entity_id
_entity_poly.type
_entity_poly.pdbx_seq_one_letter_code
_entity_poly.pdbx_strand_id
1 'polypeptide(L)'
;MKDALSGFSNSLIWFIVISIIVARGVIKTGLGEHLAYHFISILGKKTLGIAYSIAFCETILAPVTPSNTARAGAIINPIVQVIARSFKSTPEDGTQNKIGTYLSLVNYQEPILFHQLCLLQLQLQILWWLIL
;
A
#
# COMPACT_ATOMS: atom_id res chain seq x y z
N MET A 1 4.08 42.42 -8.21
CA MET A 1 3.86 41.24 -9.08
C MET A 1 5.06 40.27 -9.08
N LYS A 2 5.78 40.08 -7.97
CA LYS A 2 6.88 39.10 -7.88
C LYS A 2 6.63 38.00 -6.83
N ASP A 3 5.66 38.19 -5.94
CA ASP A 3 5.42 37.27 -4.82
C ASP A 3 4.36 36.19 -5.09
N ALA A 4 3.58 36.29 -6.18
CA ALA A 4 2.60 35.27 -6.54
C ALA A 4 3.22 34.04 -7.24
N LEU A 5 4.39 34.20 -7.88
CA LEU A 5 5.10 33.11 -8.56
C LEU A 5 6.22 32.47 -7.72
N SER A 6 6.59 33.03 -6.57
CA SER A 6 7.65 32.48 -5.70
C SER A 6 7.26 31.12 -5.10
N GLY A 7 5.96 30.82 -4.98
CA GLY A 7 5.46 29.50 -4.63
C GLY A 7 5.81 28.42 -5.65
N PHE A 8 5.83 28.73 -6.96
CA PHE A 8 6.21 27.78 -8.01
C PHE A 8 7.72 27.49 -8.07
N SER A 9 8.54 28.34 -7.43
CA SER A 9 9.99 28.15 -7.32
C SER A 9 10.40 27.35 -6.07
N ASN A 10 9.43 26.79 -5.33
CA ASN A 10 9.75 25.97 -4.18
C ASN A 10 10.07 24.54 -4.63
N SER A 11 11.31 24.12 -4.40
CA SER A 11 11.79 22.76 -4.74
C SER A 11 10.92 21.66 -4.12
N LEU A 12 10.22 21.94 -3.02
CA LEU A 12 9.28 21.00 -2.40
C LEU A 12 8.04 20.73 -3.28
N ILE A 13 7.51 21.76 -3.96
CA ILE A 13 6.33 21.61 -4.82
C ILE A 13 6.68 20.75 -6.05
N TRP A 14 7.83 20.99 -6.66
CA TRP A 14 8.32 20.15 -7.75
C TRP A 14 8.61 18.71 -7.30
N PHE A 15 9.10 18.52 -6.07
CA PHE A 15 9.30 17.18 -5.50
C PHE A 15 7.98 16.43 -5.34
N ILE A 16 6.92 17.10 -4.87
CA ILE A 16 5.57 16.53 -4.79
C ILE A 16 5.05 16.15 -6.18
N VAL A 17 5.21 17.03 -7.17
CA VAL A 17 4.78 16.78 -8.56
C VAL A 17 5.49 15.55 -9.15
N ILE A 18 6.82 15.47 -9.02
CA ILE A 18 7.62 14.33 -9.49
C ILE A 18 7.19 13.05 -8.77
N SER A 19 6.96 13.10 -7.46
CA SER A 19 6.53 11.94 -6.67
C SER A 19 5.15 11.43 -7.12
N ILE A 20 4.19 12.32 -7.43
CA ILE A 20 2.88 11.94 -7.97
C ILE A 20 3.00 11.32 -9.37
N ILE A 21 3.86 11.87 -10.23
CA ILE A 21 4.10 11.31 -11.58
C ILE A 21 4.72 9.92 -11.49
N VAL A 22 5.72 9.72 -10.62
CA VAL A 22 6.35 8.41 -10.38
C VAL A 22 5.34 7.43 -9.81
N ALA A 23 4.53 7.84 -8.81
CA ALA A 23 3.48 7.00 -8.24
C ALA A 23 2.46 6.55 -9.30
N ARG A 24 2.03 7.46 -10.18
CA ARG A 24 1.14 7.12 -11.32
C ARG A 24 1.81 6.19 -12.32
N GLY A 25 3.12 6.33 -12.56
CA GLY A 25 3.91 5.43 -13.40
C GLY A 25 3.98 4.02 -12.83
N VAL A 26 4.23 3.87 -11.52
CA VAL A 26 4.26 2.57 -10.82
C VAL A 26 2.91 1.88 -10.88
N ILE A 27 1.81 2.63 -10.72
CA ILE A 27 0.44 2.08 -10.85
C ILE A 27 0.18 1.63 -12.29
N LYS A 28 0.51 2.47 -13.29
CA LYS A 28 0.24 2.17 -14.70
C LYS A 28 1.07 1.01 -15.24
N THR A 29 2.27 0.81 -14.69
CA THR A 29 3.17 -0.30 -15.09
C THR A 29 2.83 -1.62 -14.37
N GLY A 30 1.95 -1.61 -13.37
CA GLY A 30 1.60 -2.82 -12.62
C GLY A 30 2.75 -3.40 -11.81
N LEU A 31 3.81 -2.60 -11.54
CA LEU A 31 5.01 -3.07 -10.86
C LEU A 31 4.71 -3.62 -9.45
N GLY A 32 3.78 -2.97 -8.75
CA GLY A 32 3.28 -3.41 -7.46
C GLY A 32 2.52 -4.74 -7.54
N GLU A 33 1.79 -4.97 -8.63
CA GLU A 33 1.06 -6.21 -8.86
C GLU A 33 2.03 -7.38 -9.09
N HIS A 34 3.04 -7.19 -9.95
CA HIS A 34 4.09 -8.19 -10.17
C HIS A 34 4.84 -8.54 -8.88
N LEU A 35 5.18 -7.53 -8.08
CA LEU A 35 5.88 -7.75 -6.82
C LEU A 35 5.02 -8.54 -5.82
N ALA A 36 3.73 -8.22 -5.74
CA ALA A 36 2.82 -8.95 -4.87
C ALA A 36 2.61 -10.40 -5.32
N TYR A 37 2.43 -10.65 -6.62
CA TYR A 37 2.32 -12.03 -7.13
C TYR A 37 3.57 -12.84 -6.83
N HIS A 38 4.76 -12.22 -6.88
CA HIS A 38 6.01 -12.89 -6.51
C HIS A 38 6.00 -13.35 -5.04
N PHE A 39 5.59 -12.47 -4.11
CA PHE A 39 5.48 -12.83 -2.69
C PHE A 39 4.39 -13.87 -2.43
N ILE A 40 3.23 -13.75 -3.08
CA ILE A 40 2.14 -14.73 -2.99
C ILE A 40 2.56 -16.09 -3.53
N SER A 41 3.36 -16.14 -4.59
CA SER A 41 3.88 -17.41 -5.13
C SER A 41 4.78 -18.15 -4.13
N ILE A 42 5.48 -17.43 -3.26
CA ILE A 42 6.41 -18.01 -2.29
C ILE A 42 5.67 -18.44 -1.01
N LEU A 43 4.72 -17.63 -0.54
CA LEU A 43 4.08 -17.76 0.78
C LEU A 43 2.60 -18.20 0.74
N GLY A 44 1.96 -18.15 -0.42
CA GLY A 44 0.50 -18.25 -0.61
C GLY A 44 -0.10 -19.65 -0.52
N LYS A 45 0.62 -20.65 0.02
CA LYS A 45 0.10 -22.02 0.17
C LYS A 45 -1.12 -22.12 1.11
N LYS A 46 -1.34 -21.11 1.97
CA LYS A 46 -2.47 -21.00 2.90
C LYS A 46 -3.00 -19.56 2.93
N THR A 47 -4.28 -19.38 3.27
CA THR A 47 -4.94 -18.06 3.36
C THR A 47 -4.22 -17.07 4.27
N LEU A 48 -3.63 -17.58 5.38
CA LEU A 48 -2.82 -16.77 6.30
C LEU A 48 -1.53 -16.26 5.63
N GLY A 49 -0.88 -17.10 4.81
CA GLY A 49 0.34 -16.74 4.09
C GLY A 49 0.10 -15.69 3.01
N ILE A 50 -1.10 -15.67 2.41
CA ILE A 50 -1.54 -14.62 1.47
C ILE A 50 -1.66 -13.28 2.20
N ALA A 51 -2.29 -13.24 3.38
CA ALA A 51 -2.39 -12.03 4.18
C ALA A 51 -1.00 -11.48 4.56
N TYR A 52 -0.08 -12.34 5.02
CA TYR A 52 1.31 -11.93 5.30
C TYR A 52 2.06 -11.42 4.06
N SER A 53 1.81 -12.01 2.89
CA SER A 53 2.44 -11.56 1.64
C SER A 53 2.00 -10.15 1.27
N ILE A 54 0.71 -9.85 1.44
CA ILE A 54 0.13 -8.53 1.20
C ILE A 54 0.73 -7.51 2.18
N ALA A 55 0.84 -7.85 3.46
CA ALA A 55 1.47 -7.00 4.48
C ALA A 55 2.93 -6.65 4.14
N PHE A 56 3.69 -7.65 3.69
CA PHE A 56 5.09 -7.47 3.31
C PHE A 56 5.21 -6.61 2.04
N CYS A 57 4.33 -6.83 1.07
CA CYS A 57 4.27 -6.03 -0.15
C CYS A 57 3.93 -4.57 0.16
N GLU A 58 2.96 -4.31 1.03
CA GLU A 58 2.60 -2.96 1.48
C GLU A 58 3.79 -2.25 2.15
N THR A 59 4.55 -2.98 2.98
CA THR A 59 5.73 -2.43 3.67
C THR A 59 6.82 -1.97 2.68
N ILE A 60 7.05 -2.74 1.61
CA ILE A 60 8.03 -2.40 0.56
C ILE A 60 7.52 -1.28 -0.35
N LEU A 61 6.20 -1.24 -0.63
CA LEU A 61 5.61 -0.23 -1.49
C LEU A 61 5.37 1.11 -0.78
N ALA A 62 5.26 1.12 0.54
CA ALA A 62 5.03 2.31 1.32
C ALA A 62 6.04 3.45 1.10
N PRO A 63 7.36 3.21 1.02
CA PRO A 63 8.33 4.27 0.68
C PRO A 63 8.24 4.76 -0.77
N VAL A 64 7.77 3.93 -1.70
CA VAL A 64 7.70 4.26 -3.13
C VAL A 64 6.42 5.02 -3.47
N THR A 65 5.31 4.67 -2.81
CA THR A 65 3.99 5.25 -3.06
C THR A 65 3.48 5.95 -1.81
N PRO A 66 3.59 7.29 -1.74
CA PRO A 66 3.24 8.05 -0.53
C PRO A 66 1.74 8.07 -0.23
N SER A 67 0.89 7.68 -1.19
CA SER A 67 -0.57 7.69 -1.03
C SER A 67 -1.12 6.31 -0.62
N ASN A 68 -1.74 6.24 0.55
CA ASN A 68 -2.37 5.03 1.07
C ASN A 68 -3.53 4.54 0.18
N THR A 69 -4.33 5.46 -0.37
CA THR A 69 -5.46 5.12 -1.26
C THR A 69 -4.96 4.51 -2.58
N ALA A 70 -3.84 5.01 -3.10
CA ALA A 70 -3.24 4.47 -4.31
C ALA A 70 -2.74 3.03 -4.11
N ARG A 71 -2.14 2.71 -2.95
CA ARG A 71 -1.65 1.35 -2.68
C ARG A 71 -2.79 0.36 -2.43
N ALA A 72 -3.69 0.65 -1.48
CA ALA A 72 -4.80 -0.23 -1.14
C ALA A 72 -5.78 -0.42 -2.32
N GLY A 73 -6.06 0.66 -3.06
CA GLY A 73 -7.05 0.67 -4.13
C GLY A 73 -6.53 0.28 -5.51
N ALA A 74 -5.31 0.67 -5.89
CA ALA A 74 -4.81 0.41 -7.23
C ALA A 74 -3.89 -0.80 -7.32
N ILE A 75 -3.27 -1.22 -6.21
CA ILE A 75 -2.30 -2.32 -6.20
C ILE A 75 -2.91 -3.53 -5.50
N ILE A 76 -3.30 -3.41 -4.23
CA ILE A 76 -3.80 -4.56 -3.45
C ILE A 76 -5.20 -5.00 -3.88
N ASN A 77 -6.10 -4.07 -4.20
CA ASN A 77 -7.47 -4.41 -4.59
C ASN A 77 -7.57 -5.36 -5.81
N PRO A 78 -6.89 -5.13 -6.96
CA PRO A 78 -6.93 -6.09 -8.06
C PRO A 78 -6.32 -7.45 -7.68
N ILE A 79 -5.25 -7.48 -6.88
CA ILE A 79 -4.63 -8.72 -6.38
C ILE A 79 -5.64 -9.51 -5.54
N VAL A 80 -6.31 -8.86 -4.58
CA VAL A 80 -7.33 -9.47 -3.74
C VAL A 80 -8.48 -10.03 -4.58
N GLN A 81 -8.92 -9.29 -5.61
CA GLN A 81 -9.96 -9.76 -6.53
C GLN A 81 -9.53 -11.00 -7.33
N VAL A 82 -8.31 -11.04 -7.83
CA VAL A 82 -7.78 -12.18 -8.61
C VAL A 82 -7.63 -13.43 -7.73
N ILE A 83 -7.20 -13.26 -6.47
CA ILE A 83 -7.13 -14.35 -5.49
C ILE A 83 -8.53 -14.84 -5.11
N ALA A 84 -9.45 -13.91 -4.81
CA ALA A 84 -10.84 -14.25 -4.46
C ALA A 84 -11.52 -15.05 -5.58
N ARG A 85 -11.30 -14.67 -6.85
CA ARG A 85 -11.75 -15.44 -8.03
C ARG A 85 -11.09 -16.82 -8.12
N SER A 86 -9.79 -16.91 -7.86
CA SER A 86 -9.06 -18.19 -7.90
C SER A 86 -9.54 -19.18 -6.83
N PHE A 87 -9.97 -18.69 -5.66
CA PHE A 87 -10.57 -19.49 -4.59
C PHE A 87 -12.09 -19.71 -4.74
N LYS A 88 -12.70 -19.33 -5.88
CA LYS A 88 -14.16 -19.36 -6.13
C LYS A 88 -14.97 -18.65 -5.03
N SER A 89 -14.37 -17.64 -4.42
CA SER A 89 -14.94 -16.82 -3.34
C SER A 89 -15.36 -15.46 -3.92
N THR A 90 -16.30 -15.47 -4.85
CA THR A 90 -16.75 -14.29 -5.59
C THR A 90 -17.93 -13.61 -4.86
N PRO A 91 -17.96 -12.27 -4.76
CA PRO A 91 -19.12 -11.53 -4.23
C PRO A 91 -20.40 -11.80 -5.04
N GLU A 92 -20.25 -12.09 -6.33
CA GLU A 92 -21.32 -12.40 -7.27
C GLU A 92 -22.00 -13.76 -7.00
N ASP A 93 -21.29 -14.72 -6.41
CA ASP A 93 -21.81 -16.06 -6.09
C ASP A 93 -22.31 -16.18 -4.63
N GLY A 94 -22.29 -15.10 -3.85
CA GLY A 94 -22.66 -15.10 -2.43
C GLY A 94 -21.68 -15.85 -1.50
N THR A 95 -20.54 -16.32 -2.02
CA THR A 95 -19.50 -17.06 -1.26
C THR A 95 -18.44 -16.14 -0.62
N GLN A 96 -18.66 -14.82 -0.67
CA GLN A 96 -17.82 -13.75 -0.13
C GLN A 96 -17.24 -14.01 1.27
N ASN A 97 -18.00 -14.67 2.15
CA ASN A 97 -17.59 -14.95 3.54
C ASN A 97 -16.45 -15.96 3.71
N LYS A 98 -15.99 -16.65 2.66
CA LYS A 98 -14.91 -17.63 2.79
C LYS A 98 -13.54 -16.96 2.89
N ILE A 99 -13.16 -16.21 1.85
CA ILE A 99 -11.82 -15.62 1.73
C ILE A 99 -11.91 -14.15 1.29
N GLY A 100 -12.90 -13.80 0.47
CA GLY A 100 -13.09 -12.44 -0.05
C GLY A 100 -13.25 -11.38 1.05
N THR A 101 -14.15 -11.61 2.02
CA THR A 101 -14.36 -10.68 3.14
C THR A 101 -13.11 -10.54 4.00
N TYR A 102 -12.39 -11.64 4.25
CA TYR A 102 -11.17 -11.63 5.05
C TYR A 102 -10.04 -10.84 4.36
N LEU A 103 -9.77 -11.09 3.07
CA LEU A 103 -8.74 -10.36 2.33
C LEU A 103 -9.08 -8.87 2.16
N SER A 104 -10.36 -8.52 1.96
CA SER A 104 -10.77 -7.12 1.90
C SER A 104 -10.56 -6.40 3.24
N LEU A 105 -10.91 -7.05 4.36
CA LEU A 105 -10.64 -6.51 5.70
C LEU A 105 -9.13 -6.33 5.93
N VAL A 106 -8.32 -7.31 5.53
CA VAL A 106 -6.85 -7.20 5.60
C VAL A 106 -6.35 -6.02 4.76
N ASN A 107 -6.81 -5.85 3.52
CA ASN A 107 -6.43 -4.72 2.66
C ASN A 107 -6.73 -3.35 3.31
N TYR A 108 -7.84 -3.20 4.02
CA TYR A 108 -8.13 -1.96 4.76
C TYR A 108 -7.27 -1.77 6.01
N GLN A 109 -6.86 -2.85 6.67
CA GLN A 109 -6.11 -2.80 7.93
C GLN A 109 -4.60 -2.57 7.72
N GLU A 110 -4.01 -3.10 6.65
CA GLU A 110 -2.56 -3.01 6.37
C GLU A 110 -2.03 -1.56 6.27
N PRO A 111 -2.68 -0.62 5.57
CA PRO A 111 -2.22 0.78 5.52
C PRO A 111 -2.24 1.46 6.89
N ILE A 112 -3.21 1.10 7.76
CA ILE A 112 -3.29 1.59 9.14
C ILE A 112 -2.09 1.07 9.94
N LEU A 113 -1.74 -0.21 9.79
CA LEU A 113 -0.63 -0.83 10.50
C LEU A 113 0.70 -0.12 10.19
N PHE A 114 0.95 0.17 8.90
CA PHE A 114 2.15 0.90 8.48
C PHE A 114 2.20 2.32 9.06
N HIS A 115 1.07 3.04 9.03
CA HIS A 115 0.99 4.38 9.62
C HIS A 115 1.30 4.35 11.13
N GLN A 116 0.74 3.37 11.84
CA GLN A 116 0.93 3.21 13.28
C GLN A 116 2.37 2.83 13.64
N LEU A 117 3.02 1.98 12.83
CA LEU A 117 4.45 1.67 12.97
C LEU A 117 5.32 2.91 12.76
N CYS A 118 5.00 3.75 11.77
CA CYS A 118 5.71 4.99 11.51
C CYS A 118 5.59 5.99 12.69
N LEU A 119 4.40 6.10 13.28
CA LEU A 119 4.19 6.93 14.47
C LEU A 119 4.97 6.40 15.68
N LEU A 120 5.02 5.08 15.88
CA LEU A 120 5.80 4.46 16.95
C LEU A 120 7.29 4.81 16.82
N GLN A 121 7.84 4.73 15.61
CA GLN A 121 9.23 5.11 15.34
C GLN A 121 9.51 6.58 15.65
N LEU A 122 8.57 7.48 15.29
CA LEU A 122 8.68 8.89 15.59
C LEU A 122 8.63 9.17 17.12
N GLN A 123 7.72 8.51 17.83
CA GLN A 123 7.63 8.60 19.29
C GLN A 123 8.92 8.12 19.98
N LEU A 124 9.51 7.02 19.50
CA LEU A 124 10.80 6.53 19.99
C LEU A 124 11.92 7.54 19.73
N GLN A 125 12.00 8.13 18.54
CA GLN A 125 12.98 9.18 18.23
C GLN A 125 12.84 10.42 19.14
N ILE A 126 11.61 10.86 19.40
CA ILE A 126 11.32 11.97 20.32
C ILE A 126 11.74 11.62 21.75
N LEU A 127 11.44 10.40 22.21
CA LEU A 127 11.83 9.92 23.52
C LEU A 127 13.36 9.90 23.69
N TRP A 128 14.08 9.44 22.66
CA TRP A 128 15.55 9.48 22.63
C TRP A 128 16.11 10.91 22.72
N TRP A 129 15.46 11.89 22.06
CA TRP A 129 15.81 13.31 22.15
C TRP A 129 15.51 13.95 23.50
N LEU A 130 14.51 13.44 24.23
CA LEU A 130 14.17 13.90 25.58
C LEU A 130 15.12 13.34 26.66
N ILE A 131 15.77 12.22 26.37
CA ILE A 131 16.70 11.54 27.29
C ILE A 131 18.14 12.06 27.11
N LEU A 132 18.45 12.69 25.96
CA LEU A 132 19.75 13.29 25.64
C LEU A 132 19.78 14.78 25.99
#